data_AF-A0A7C9EAI9-F1
#
_entry.id   AF-A0A7C9EAI9-F1
#
_cell.length_a   1.000
_cell.length_b   1.000
_cell.length_c   1.000
_cell.angle_alpha   90.00
_cell.angle_beta   90.00
_cell.angle_gamma   90.00
#
_symmetry.space_group_name_H-M   'P 1'
#
loop_
_entity.id
_entity.type
_entity.pdbx_description
1 polymer ?
#
loop_
_entity_poly.entity_id
_entity_poly.type
_entity_poly.pdbx_seq_one_letter_code
_entity_poly.pdbx_strand_id
1 'polypeptide(L)'
;ELGFLNPILKRMSKLDLFKKLKLNPVELSLSIVGFLFLPLCLLCSLFYFDYVGGHLRPDGVMLSWLSGFTAAQNGQVGIVEGSPDECDYSDGKWVWDETYPLYDSKDCPFVDGGFRCSENGRPDQNYTKWRWQPNKCDFP
;
A
#
# COMPACT_ATOMS: atom_id res chain seq x y z
N GLU A 1 -44.58 -52.35 -16.63
CA GLU A 1 -43.18 -52.24 -17.07
C GLU A 1 -42.92 -50.78 -17.35
N LEU A 2 -41.96 -50.03 -16.81
CA LEU A 2 -40.79 -50.25 -15.96
C LEU A 2 -41.00 -49.47 -14.63
N GLY A 3 -40.61 -49.93 -13.45
CA GLY A 3 -39.34 -50.56 -13.18
C GLY A 3 -38.27 -49.49 -12.97
N PHE A 4 -38.06 -49.09 -11.72
CA PHE A 4 -36.71 -48.90 -11.16
C PHE A 4 -35.71 -48.09 -12.01
N LEU A 5 -35.64 -46.77 -11.81
CA LEU A 5 -34.37 -45.99 -11.78
C LEU A 5 -34.66 -44.50 -11.48
N ASN A 6 -34.86 -44.16 -10.21
CA ASN A 6 -34.00 -43.18 -9.52
C ASN A 6 -34.45 -42.89 -8.07
N PRO A 7 -33.94 -43.64 -7.10
CA PRO A 7 -34.13 -43.38 -5.67
C PRO A 7 -33.30 -42.21 -5.09
N ILE A 8 -32.62 -41.37 -5.89
CA ILE A 8 -31.66 -40.36 -5.37
C ILE A 8 -31.89 -38.92 -5.88
N LEU A 9 -32.65 -38.72 -6.97
CA LEU A 9 -32.63 -37.46 -7.74
C LEU A 9 -33.93 -36.64 -7.73
N LYS A 10 -34.82 -36.80 -6.74
CA LYS A 10 -35.93 -35.86 -6.55
C LYS A 10 -35.54 -34.81 -5.52
N ARG A 11 -34.77 -33.83 -6.00
CA ARG A 11 -34.80 -32.42 -5.56
C ARG A 11 -34.96 -32.27 -4.05
N MET A 12 -33.87 -32.45 -3.30
CA MET A 12 -33.79 -31.97 -1.92
C MET A 12 -34.18 -30.48 -1.93
N SER A 13 -35.33 -30.16 -1.35
CA SER A 13 -35.84 -28.80 -1.37
C SER A 13 -34.88 -27.93 -0.56
N LYS A 14 -34.66 -26.68 -0.99
CA LYS A 14 -33.82 -25.70 -0.27
C LYS A 14 -34.21 -25.62 1.22
N LEU A 15 -35.49 -25.84 1.51
CA LEU A 15 -36.08 -25.92 2.85
C LEU A 15 -35.52 -27.05 3.72
N ASP A 16 -35.23 -28.23 3.15
CA ASP A 16 -34.67 -29.37 3.89
C ASP A 16 -33.19 -29.17 4.22
N LEU A 17 -32.47 -28.43 3.36
CA LEU A 17 -31.10 -28.02 3.61
C LEU A 17 -31.03 -27.02 4.78
N PHE A 18 -31.92 -26.02 4.81
CA PHE A 18 -31.98 -25.05 5.92
C PHE A 18 -32.34 -25.70 7.25
N LYS A 19 -33.25 -26.69 7.25
CA LYS A 19 -33.59 -27.47 8.45
C LYS A 19 -32.43 -28.32 8.94
N LYS A 20 -31.64 -28.93 8.04
CA LYS A 20 -30.46 -29.74 8.41
C LYS A 20 -29.34 -28.92 9.05
N LEU A 21 -29.20 -27.65 8.69
CA LEU A 21 -28.12 -26.77 9.16
C LEU A 21 -28.44 -26.08 10.50
N LYS A 22 -29.63 -26.31 11.09
CA LYS A 22 -30.05 -25.75 12.39
C LYS A 22 -29.75 -24.25 12.51
N LEU A 23 -29.86 -23.55 11.38
CA LEU A 23 -29.43 -22.16 11.23
C LEU A 23 -30.66 -21.28 11.20
N ASN A 24 -30.73 -20.31 12.10
CA ASN A 24 -31.82 -19.36 12.15
C ASN A 24 -31.78 -18.49 10.87
N PRO A 25 -32.86 -18.42 10.08
CA PRO A 25 -32.85 -17.74 8.78
C PRO A 25 -32.54 -16.23 8.91
N VAL A 26 -32.88 -15.64 10.06
CA VAL A 26 -32.61 -14.23 10.37
C VAL A 26 -31.12 -13.99 10.65
N GLU A 27 -30.46 -14.87 11.42
CA GLU A 27 -29.02 -14.81 11.69
C GLU A 27 -28.19 -15.03 10.42
N LEU A 28 -28.63 -15.96 9.56
CA LEU A 28 -28.00 -16.19 8.27
C LEU A 28 -28.16 -14.98 7.33
N SER A 29 -29.32 -14.31 7.33
CA SER A 29 -29.52 -13.10 6.53
C SER A 29 -28.66 -11.93 7.00
N LEU A 30 -28.51 -11.73 8.31
CA LEU A 30 -27.65 -10.68 8.88
C LEU A 30 -26.17 -10.95 8.57
N SER A 31 -25.76 -12.21 8.65
CA SER A 31 -24.41 -12.62 8.29
C SER A 31 -24.13 -12.39 6.79
N ILE A 32 -25.04 -12.78 5.90
CA ILE A 32 -24.90 -12.56 4.45
C ILE A 32 -24.87 -11.07 4.10
N VAL A 33 -25.73 -10.25 4.72
CA VAL A 33 -25.72 -8.79 4.51
C VAL A 33 -24.41 -8.19 5.00
N GLY A 34 -23.90 -8.62 6.17
CA GLY A 34 -22.61 -8.19 6.69
C GLY A 34 -21.44 -8.60 5.80
N PHE A 35 -21.39 -9.84 5.33
CA PHE A 35 -20.33 -10.34 4.45
C PHE A 35 -20.28 -9.67 3.08
N LEU A 36 -21.38 -9.06 2.62
CA LEU A 36 -21.43 -8.28 1.37
C LEU A 36 -21.19 -6.77 1.62
N PHE A 37 -21.63 -6.26 2.75
CA PHE A 37 -21.49 -4.84 3.10
C PHE A 37 -20.07 -4.49 3.54
N LEU A 38 -19.40 -5.37 4.28
CA LEU A 38 -18.01 -5.18 4.73
C LEU A 38 -17.01 -5.02 3.57
N PRO A 39 -16.96 -5.90 2.54
CA PRO A 39 -16.06 -5.69 1.42
C PRO A 39 -16.42 -4.44 0.60
N LEU A 40 -17.71 -4.13 0.45
CA LEU A 40 -18.14 -2.89 -0.23
C LEU A 40 -17.66 -1.64 0.51
N CYS A 41 -17.79 -1.62 1.84
CA CYS A 41 -17.34 -0.53 2.69
C CYS A 41 -15.82 -0.37 2.64
N LEU A 42 -15.07 -1.48 2.70
CA LEU A 42 -13.60 -1.46 2.57
C LEU A 42 -13.16 -0.95 1.18
N LEU A 43 -13.82 -1.40 0.11
CA LEU A 43 -13.56 -0.89 -1.24
C LEU A 43 -13.83 0.62 -1.30
N CYS A 44 -15.00 1.08 -0.88
CA CYS A 44 -15.34 2.50 -0.85
C CYS A 44 -14.34 3.32 -0.03
N SER A 45 -13.84 2.78 1.08
CA SER A 45 -12.85 3.44 1.93
C SER A 45 -11.51 3.58 1.21
N LEU A 46 -11.05 2.53 0.52
CA LEU A 46 -9.82 2.58 -0.29
C LEU A 46 -9.96 3.62 -1.41
N PHE A 47 -11.04 3.58 -2.18
CA PHE A 47 -11.31 4.58 -3.22
C PHE A 47 -11.42 6.01 -2.68
N TYR A 48 -11.94 6.18 -1.47
CA TYR A 48 -12.00 7.49 -0.82
C TYR A 48 -10.61 7.99 -0.42
N PHE A 49 -9.75 7.12 0.12
CA PHE A 49 -8.35 7.46 0.40
C PHE A 49 -7.56 7.77 -0.88
N ASP A 50 -7.81 7.06 -1.98
CA ASP A 50 -7.22 7.38 -3.29
C ASP A 50 -7.75 8.71 -3.83
N TYR A 51 -9.05 9.00 -3.68
CA TYR A 51 -9.66 10.27 -4.10
C TYR A 51 -9.13 11.46 -3.30
N VAL A 52 -8.97 11.30 -1.98
CA VAL A 52 -8.44 12.36 -1.10
C VAL A 52 -6.91 12.47 -1.20
N GLY A 53 -6.21 11.35 -1.34
CA GLY A 53 -4.75 11.29 -1.51
C GLY A 53 -4.26 11.66 -2.91
N GLY A 54 -5.14 11.56 -3.91
CA GLY A 54 -4.87 11.88 -5.32
C GLY A 54 -4.68 13.36 -5.63
N HIS A 55 -4.86 14.28 -4.66
CA HIS A 55 -4.51 15.69 -4.84
C HIS A 55 -3.01 15.98 -4.57
N LEU A 56 -2.24 14.98 -4.11
CA LEU A 56 -0.81 15.10 -3.81
C LEU A 56 0.09 14.21 -4.67
N ARG A 57 -0.45 13.43 -5.63
CA ARG A 57 0.37 12.59 -6.52
C ARG A 57 -0.28 12.39 -7.89
N PRO A 58 0.40 12.68 -9.02
CA PRO A 58 -0.21 12.61 -10.36
C PRO A 58 -0.32 11.18 -10.94
N ASP A 59 0.17 10.15 -10.25
CA ASP A 59 0.30 8.81 -10.83
C ASP A 59 -0.74 7.83 -10.25
N GLY A 60 -2.02 8.11 -10.48
CA GLY A 60 -3.12 7.22 -10.10
C GLY A 60 -3.34 6.12 -11.13
N VAL A 61 -2.87 4.89 -10.87
CA VAL A 61 -3.30 3.70 -11.64
C VAL A 61 -3.46 2.47 -10.74
N MET A 62 -4.72 2.17 -10.39
CA MET A 62 -5.16 1.00 -9.61
C MET A 62 -4.97 -0.36 -10.33
N LEU A 63 -4.50 -0.40 -11.58
CA LEU A 63 -4.39 -1.62 -12.39
C LEU A 63 -3.00 -2.32 -12.38
N SER A 64 -2.03 -1.85 -11.60
CA SER A 64 -0.66 -2.42 -11.62
C SER A 64 -0.59 -3.91 -11.25
N TRP A 65 -1.52 -4.41 -10.42
CA TRP A 65 -1.57 -5.83 -10.02
C TRP A 65 -2.02 -6.79 -11.14
N LEU A 66 -2.72 -6.30 -12.18
CA LEU A 66 -3.13 -7.13 -13.33
C LEU A 66 -2.08 -7.19 -14.44
N SER A 67 -1.11 -6.26 -14.45
CA SER A 67 -0.03 -6.19 -15.43
C SER A 67 0.94 -7.39 -15.38
N GLY A 68 0.90 -8.20 -14.32
CA GLY A 68 1.71 -9.42 -14.21
C GLY A 68 1.39 -10.49 -15.26
N PHE A 69 0.23 -10.43 -15.93
CA PHE A 69 -0.20 -11.46 -16.89
C PHE A 69 -0.09 -11.07 -18.38
N THR A 70 0.20 -9.81 -18.76
CA THR A 70 0.18 -9.40 -20.19
C THR A 70 1.23 -8.38 -20.67
N ALA A 71 2.35 -8.16 -19.98
CA ALA A 71 3.38 -7.22 -20.47
C ALA A 71 4.81 -7.78 -20.50
N ALA A 72 5.00 -8.85 -21.28
CA ALA A 72 6.22 -8.99 -22.07
C ALA A 72 6.09 -8.05 -23.29
N GLN A 73 6.32 -6.75 -23.12
CA GLN A 73 6.60 -5.84 -24.25
C GLN A 73 7.62 -4.77 -23.83
N ASN A 74 8.86 -5.03 -24.25
CA ASN A 74 9.85 -4.10 -24.77
C ASN A 74 9.48 -2.60 -24.68
N GLY A 75 9.85 -1.96 -23.57
CA GLY A 75 9.85 -0.50 -23.43
C GLY A 75 11.29 0.00 -23.45
N GLN A 76 11.72 0.59 -24.57
CA GLN A 76 12.88 1.46 -24.58
C GLN A 76 12.54 2.65 -23.68
N VAL A 77 13.06 2.65 -22.47
CA VAL A 77 13.13 3.85 -21.64
C VAL A 77 14.10 4.77 -22.37
N GLY A 78 13.56 5.72 -23.12
CA GLY A 78 14.36 6.85 -23.57
C GLY A 78 14.87 7.54 -22.33
N ILE A 79 16.12 7.27 -21.96
CA ILE A 79 16.83 8.10 -21.01
C ILE A 79 16.78 9.47 -21.66
N VAL A 80 16.00 10.39 -21.08
CA VAL A 80 16.29 11.80 -21.26
C VAL A 80 17.71 11.93 -20.74
N GLU A 81 18.67 11.97 -21.65
CA GLU A 81 20.01 12.46 -21.33
C GLU A 81 19.79 13.90 -20.90
N GLY A 82 19.50 14.09 -19.61
CA GLY A 82 19.78 15.35 -18.94
C GLY A 82 21.21 15.70 -19.32
N SER A 83 21.41 16.92 -19.76
CA SER A 83 22.71 17.38 -20.24
C SER A 83 23.82 16.93 -19.28
N PRO A 84 25.00 16.50 -19.76
CA PRO A 84 26.10 16.09 -18.89
C PRO A 84 26.54 17.16 -17.86
N ASP A 85 26.05 18.40 -18.02
CA ASP A 85 26.28 19.54 -17.13
C ASP A 85 25.22 19.72 -16.03
N GLU A 86 24.11 18.96 -16.04
CA GLU A 86 23.07 19.04 -15.01
C GLU A 86 23.31 17.97 -13.94
N CYS A 87 23.61 18.41 -12.72
CA CYS A 87 23.72 17.51 -11.60
C CYS A 87 22.34 17.06 -11.11
N ASP A 88 22.04 15.78 -11.28
CA ASP A 88 20.88 15.17 -10.65
C ASP A 88 21.15 14.95 -9.16
N TYR A 89 20.67 15.86 -8.32
CA TYR A 89 20.77 15.76 -6.85
C TYR A 89 19.99 14.59 -6.26
N SER A 90 19.08 13.98 -7.03
CA SER A 90 18.29 12.82 -6.61
C SER A 90 19.03 11.49 -6.86
N ASP A 91 20.06 11.50 -7.73
CA ASP A 91 20.92 10.34 -8.00
C ASP A 91 22.21 10.39 -7.19
N GLY A 92 22.29 9.52 -6.18
CA GLY A 92 23.37 9.53 -5.22
C GLY A 92 23.32 8.37 -4.25
N LYS A 93 24.08 8.51 -3.16
CA LYS A 93 24.15 7.52 -2.09
C LYS A 93 24.30 8.18 -0.74
N TRP A 94 23.85 7.49 0.30
CA TRP A 94 24.15 7.86 1.67
C TRP A 94 25.60 7.51 2.00
N VAL A 95 26.34 8.48 2.52
CA VAL A 95 27.71 8.33 3.01
C VAL A 95 27.78 8.70 4.49
N TRP A 96 28.65 8.02 5.23
CA TRP A 96 28.92 8.33 6.62
C TRP A 96 29.83 9.55 6.72
N ASP A 97 29.46 10.54 7.53
CA ASP A 97 30.19 11.79 7.71
C ASP A 97 30.30 12.12 9.19
N GLU A 98 31.52 12.20 9.71
CA GLU A 98 31.78 12.49 11.12
C GLU A 98 31.46 13.94 11.50
N THR A 99 31.45 14.85 10.52
CA THR A 99 31.15 16.28 10.72
C THR A 99 29.67 16.55 10.92
N TYR A 100 28.80 15.60 10.55
CA TYR A 100 27.36 15.68 10.75
C TYR A 100 26.95 15.33 12.20
N PRO A 101 25.77 15.76 12.68
CA PRO A 101 24.77 16.56 11.98
C PRO A 101 25.14 18.05 11.87
N LEU A 102 24.52 18.75 10.92
CA LEU A 102 24.66 20.20 10.74
C LEU A 102 24.09 21.02 11.91
N TYR A 103 23.19 20.44 12.69
CA TYR A 103 22.61 21.05 13.88
C TYR A 103 22.21 19.98 14.90
N ASP A 104 22.19 20.34 16.18
CA ASP A 104 21.58 19.53 17.24
C ASP A 104 20.12 19.98 17.44
N SER A 105 19.18 19.03 17.50
CA SER A 105 17.76 19.32 17.72
C SER A 105 17.49 20.03 19.05
N LYS A 106 18.37 19.85 20.04
CA LYS A 106 18.27 20.50 21.35
C LYS A 106 18.51 22.00 21.28
N ASP A 107 19.40 22.42 20.39
CA ASP A 107 19.84 23.82 20.25
C ASP A 107 18.91 24.63 19.34
N CYS A 108 18.01 23.98 18.60
CA CYS A 108 17.08 24.65 17.69
C CYS A 108 15.69 24.80 18.32
N PRO A 109 15.26 26.02 18.72
CA PRO A 109 13.95 26.24 19.36
C PRO A 109 12.78 26.08 18.38
N PHE A 110 13.04 26.09 17.07
CA PHE A 110 12.02 26.00 16.02
C PHE A 110 11.69 24.56 15.61
N VAL A 111 12.49 23.57 16.03
CA VAL A 111 12.17 22.16 15.77
C VAL A 111 10.95 21.78 16.60
N ASP A 112 9.86 21.45 15.91
CA ASP A 112 8.63 20.98 16.52
C ASP A 112 8.87 19.72 17.36
N GLY A 113 8.12 19.58 18.46
CA GLY A 113 8.27 18.48 19.41
C GLY A 113 8.18 17.09 18.75
N GLY A 114 7.37 16.93 17.68
CA GLY A 114 7.25 15.66 16.97
C GLY A 114 8.53 15.19 16.26
N PHE A 115 9.44 16.12 15.93
CA PHE A 115 10.68 15.82 15.22
C PHE A 115 11.92 15.70 16.12
N ARG A 116 11.75 15.89 17.43
CA ARG A 116 12.82 15.82 18.44
C ARG A 116 13.11 14.37 18.86
N CYS A 117 13.60 13.54 17.94
CA CYS A 117 13.72 12.10 18.15
C CYS A 117 14.59 11.73 19.36
N SER A 118 15.73 12.41 19.55
CA SER A 118 16.65 12.13 20.67
C SER A 118 16.03 12.49 22.02
N GLU A 119 15.27 13.58 22.08
CA GLU A 119 14.54 14.05 23.25
C GLU A 119 13.28 13.20 23.51
N ASN A 120 12.69 12.63 22.45
CA ASN A 120 11.55 11.72 22.49
C ASN A 120 11.96 10.26 22.78
N GLY A 121 13.16 10.03 23.31
CA GLY A 121 13.58 8.74 23.85
C GLY A 121 14.30 7.80 22.88
N ARG A 122 14.66 8.26 21.68
CA ARG A 122 15.52 7.47 20.79
C ARG A 122 16.95 7.36 21.37
N PRO A 123 17.46 6.15 21.64
CA PRO A 123 18.73 5.99 22.34
C PRO A 123 19.97 6.11 21.43
N ASP A 124 19.85 5.83 20.14
CA ASP A 124 20.94 5.91 19.17
C ASP A 124 21.01 7.28 18.49
N GLN A 125 22.23 7.75 18.18
CA GLN A 125 22.48 9.03 17.49
C GLN A 125 23.07 8.85 16.09
N ASN A 126 23.48 7.63 15.72
CA ASN A 126 24.18 7.32 14.47
C ASN A 126 23.37 7.66 13.21
N TYR A 127 22.04 7.71 13.32
CA TYR A 127 21.18 8.11 12.20
C TYR A 127 21.45 9.55 11.72
N THR A 128 21.99 10.41 12.59
CA THR A 128 22.31 11.80 12.27
C THR A 128 23.62 11.97 11.49
N LYS A 129 24.43 10.90 11.39
CA LYS A 129 25.77 10.89 10.77
C LYS A 129 25.76 10.60 9.27
N TRP A 130 24.59 10.32 8.70
CA TRP A 130 24.46 10.05 7.27
C TRP A 130 24.21 11.33 6.49
N ARG A 131 25.04 11.55 5.46
CA ARG A 131 24.90 12.65 4.50
C ARG A 131 24.56 12.08 3.12
N TRP A 132 23.67 12.74 2.39
CA TRP A 132 23.40 12.41 1.00
C TRP A 132 24.52 12.97 0.10
N GLN A 133 25.06 12.16 -0.80
CA GLN A 133 26.11 12.55 -1.75
C GLN A 133 25.66 12.25 -3.18
N PRO A 134 25.41 13.28 -4.01
CA PRO A 134 25.13 13.10 -5.43
C PRO A 134 26.32 12.44 -6.15
N ASN A 135 26.05 11.65 -7.18
CA ASN A 135 27.09 10.88 -7.87
C ASN A 135 28.01 11.73 -8.74
N LYS A 136 27.48 12.82 -9.32
CA LYS A 136 28.15 13.60 -10.37
C LYS A 136 28.56 15.01 -9.93
N CYS A 137 28.20 15.43 -8.73
CA CYS A 137 28.57 16.72 -8.16
C CYS A 137 28.54 16.72 -6.62
N ASP A 138 28.96 17.85 -6.05
CA ASP A 138 28.83 18.15 -4.62
C ASP A 138 27.75 19.20 -4.39
N PHE A 139 27.17 19.21 -3.18
CA PHE A 139 26.35 20.33 -2.73
C PHE A 139 27.24 21.58 -2.51
N PRO A 140 26.76 22.79 -2.87
CA PRO A 140 27.47 24.04 -2.61
C PRO A 140 27.59 24.39 -1.13
#